data_AF-A0A415E4W9-F1
#
_entry.id   AF-A0A415E4W9-F1
#
_cell.length_a   1.000
_cell.length_b   1.000
_cell.length_c   1.000
_cell.angle_alpha   90.00
_cell.angle_beta   90.00
_cell.angle_gamma   90.00
#
_symmetry.space_group_name_H-M   'P 1'
#
loop_
_entity.id
_entity.type
_entity.pdbx_description
1 polymer ?
#
loop_
_entity_poly.entity_id
_entity_poly.type
_entity_poly.pdbx_seq_one_letter_code
_entity_poly.pdbx_strand_id
1 'polypeptide(L)'
;MQYFDLIVRGCILVRVSIYKNKKGFTLAELLVVVAIIAILVAVSIPIFTGKLDEARKNTDLANERAAKAAAISDYMQSDQESGYYKFYDADSGTMIDPNTESTSGIKGYNQTEKQGSGINNHAITVTITPSSGGGKANVELYWHLLK
;
A
#
# COMPACT_ATOMS: atom_id res chain seq x y z
N MET A 1 -36.27 -8.31 -83.85
CA MET A 1 -35.72 -9.66 -84.02
C MET A 1 -34.33 -9.66 -83.40
N GLN A 2 -33.91 -10.47 -82.45
CA GLN A 2 -34.49 -11.50 -81.59
C GLN A 2 -33.24 -12.03 -80.83
N TYR A 3 -33.32 -12.32 -79.54
CA TYR A 3 -32.25 -12.92 -78.72
C TYR A 3 -31.03 -12.00 -78.49
N PHE A 4 -30.85 -11.43 -77.31
CA PHE A 4 -29.92 -12.01 -76.33
C PHE A 4 -30.37 -11.67 -74.89
N ASP A 5 -31.66 -11.92 -74.63
CA ASP A 5 -32.34 -11.68 -73.35
C ASP A 5 -32.33 -12.92 -72.43
N LEU A 6 -31.21 -13.67 -72.39
CA LEU A 6 -31.19 -15.03 -71.81
C LEU A 6 -29.99 -15.39 -70.92
N ILE A 7 -29.37 -14.42 -70.23
CA ILE A 7 -28.42 -14.72 -69.13
C ILE A 7 -28.83 -14.07 -67.79
N VAL A 8 -29.71 -13.06 -67.79
CA VAL A 8 -30.05 -12.34 -66.55
C VAL A 8 -31.26 -12.94 -65.79
N ARG A 9 -31.95 -13.94 -66.35
CA ARG A 9 -33.15 -14.55 -65.75
C ARG A 9 -32.88 -15.72 -64.79
N GLY A 10 -31.63 -16.16 -64.64
CA GLY A 10 -31.29 -17.40 -63.93
C GLY A 10 -30.60 -17.27 -62.58
N CYS A 11 -30.22 -16.05 -62.14
CA CYS A 11 -29.59 -15.92 -60.82
C CYS A 11 -30.65 -16.06 -59.74
N ILE A 12 -30.87 -17.30 -59.31
CA ILE A 12 -31.60 -17.69 -58.11
C ILE A 12 -31.16 -16.76 -56.97
N LEU A 13 -32.01 -15.79 -56.68
CA LEU A 13 -31.82 -14.83 -55.62
C LEU A 13 -32.21 -15.55 -54.33
N VAL A 14 -31.28 -16.37 -53.81
CA VAL A 14 -31.42 -16.94 -52.47
C VAL A 14 -31.44 -15.79 -51.49
N ARG A 15 -32.64 -15.33 -51.13
CA ARG A 15 -32.87 -14.43 -50.00
C ARG A 15 -32.53 -15.22 -48.73
N VAL A 16 -31.26 -15.25 -48.35
CA VAL A 16 -30.85 -15.65 -47.01
C VAL A 16 -31.34 -14.55 -46.06
N SER A 17 -32.48 -14.76 -45.42
CA SER A 17 -32.91 -13.97 -44.28
C SER A 17 -32.05 -14.39 -43.09
N ILE A 18 -30.92 -13.70 -42.88
CA ILE A 18 -30.17 -13.84 -41.64
C ILE A 18 -31.01 -13.17 -40.56
N TYR A 19 -31.83 -13.96 -39.84
CA TYR A 19 -32.43 -13.52 -38.59
C TYR A 19 -31.29 -13.38 -37.58
N LYS A 20 -30.57 -12.26 -37.63
CA LYS A 20 -29.57 -11.91 -36.64
C LYS A 20 -30.35 -11.70 -35.35
N ASN A 21 -30.43 -12.73 -34.52
CA ASN A 21 -30.71 -12.63 -33.09
C ASN A 21 -29.59 -11.80 -32.46
N LYS A 22 -29.57 -10.49 -32.74
CA LYS A 22 -28.76 -9.55 -32.01
C LYS A 22 -29.42 -9.41 -30.65
N LYS A 23 -29.06 -10.30 -29.72
CA LYS A 23 -29.16 -10.03 -28.28
C LYS A 23 -28.17 -8.90 -27.98
N GLY A 24 -28.51 -7.69 -28.42
CA GLY A 24 -27.80 -6.48 -28.04
C GLY A 24 -28.14 -6.21 -26.59
N PHE A 25 -27.11 -5.99 -25.78
CA PHE A 25 -27.23 -5.52 -24.41
C PHE A 25 -28.25 -4.38 -24.39
N THR A 26 -29.36 -4.58 -23.70
CA THR A 26 -30.35 -3.51 -23.59
C THR A 26 -29.72 -2.36 -22.79
N LEU A 27 -29.96 -1.11 -23.17
CA LEU A 27 -29.51 0.03 -22.36
C LEU A 27 -30.04 -0.07 -20.92
N ALA A 28 -31.22 -0.68 -20.75
CA ALA A 28 -31.81 -0.98 -19.45
C ALA A 28 -30.99 -1.99 -18.62
N GLU A 29 -30.46 -3.06 -19.22
CA GLU A 29 -29.56 -4.01 -18.55
C GLU A 29 -28.29 -3.34 -18.05
N LEU A 30 -27.70 -2.43 -18.84
CA LEU A 30 -26.52 -1.70 -18.39
C LEU A 30 -26.86 -0.71 -17.27
N LEU A 31 -28.02 -0.05 -17.38
CA LEU A 31 -28.46 1.00 -16.44
C LEU A 31 -28.69 0.44 -15.03
N VAL A 32 -29.37 -0.71 -14.92
CA VAL A 32 -29.61 -1.32 -13.60
C VAL A 32 -28.31 -1.77 -12.93
N VAL A 33 -27.32 -2.23 -13.71
CA VAL A 33 -26.01 -2.66 -13.18
C VAL A 33 -25.23 -1.49 -12.61
N VAL A 34 -25.11 -0.38 -13.36
CA VAL A 34 -24.41 0.80 -12.85
C VAL A 34 -25.13 1.45 -11.68
N ALA A 35 -26.47 1.37 -11.62
CA ALA A 35 -27.24 1.84 -10.49
C ALA A 35 -26.91 1.07 -9.20
N ILE A 36 -26.78 -0.26 -9.27
CA ILE A 36 -26.40 -1.07 -8.12
C ILE A 36 -24.94 -0.82 -7.72
N ILE A 37 -24.02 -0.74 -8.68
CA ILE A 37 -22.60 -0.45 -8.41
C ILE A 37 -22.46 0.92 -7.71
N ALA A 38 -23.22 1.92 -8.11
CA ALA A 38 -23.17 3.25 -7.50
C ALA A 38 -23.53 3.21 -5.99
N ILE A 39 -24.56 2.44 -5.62
CA ILE A 39 -24.97 2.26 -4.22
C ILE A 39 -23.87 1.54 -3.42
N LEU A 40 -23.29 0.47 -3.99
CA LEU A 40 -22.22 -0.28 -3.34
C LEU A 40 -20.98 0.58 -3.10
N VAL A 41 -20.55 1.33 -4.10
CA VAL A 41 -19.36 2.21 -4.02
C VAL A 41 -19.59 3.34 -3.01
N ALA A 42 -20.78 3.92 -2.97
CA ALA A 42 -21.11 5.01 -2.04
C ALA A 42 -20.90 4.62 -0.56
N VAL A 43 -21.24 3.37 -0.19
CA VAL A 43 -21.03 2.86 1.17
C VAL A 43 -19.61 2.30 1.35
N SER A 44 -19.04 1.69 0.33
CA SER A 44 -17.74 1.00 0.44
C SER A 44 -16.56 1.95 0.60
N ILE A 45 -16.54 3.10 -0.10
CA ILE A 45 -15.44 4.07 -0.03
C ILE A 45 -15.19 4.57 1.40
N PRO A 46 -16.16 5.16 2.12
CA PRO A 46 -15.90 5.73 3.45
C PRO A 46 -15.49 4.68 4.48
N ILE A 47 -16.05 3.48 4.39
CA ILE A 47 -15.68 2.36 5.28
C ILE A 47 -14.24 1.94 5.02
N PHE A 48 -13.89 1.74 3.75
CA PHE A 48 -12.55 1.31 3.37
C PHE A 48 -11.48 2.35 3.76
N THR A 49 -11.75 3.64 3.57
CA THR A 49 -10.80 4.70 3.96
C THR A 49 -10.54 4.73 5.46
N GLY A 50 -11.59 4.62 6.30
CA GLY A 50 -11.41 4.59 7.75
C GLY A 50 -10.64 3.35 8.23
N LYS A 51 -10.87 2.20 7.59
CA LYS A 51 -10.17 0.94 7.92
C LYS A 51 -8.72 0.94 7.45
N LEU A 52 -8.40 1.61 6.35
CA LEU A 52 -7.02 1.80 5.94
C LEU A 52 -6.24 2.65 6.95
N ASP A 53 -6.84 3.72 7.47
CA ASP A 53 -6.18 4.55 8.48
C ASP A 53 -5.98 3.80 9.80
N GLU A 54 -6.96 2.97 10.21
CA GLU A 54 -6.84 2.09 11.37
C GLU A 54 -5.74 1.02 11.17
N ALA A 55 -5.66 0.41 9.99
CA ALA A 55 -4.63 -0.57 9.64
C ALA A 55 -3.22 0.05 9.67
N ARG A 56 -3.07 1.29 9.19
CA ARG A 56 -1.82 2.05 9.26
C ARG A 56 -1.41 2.30 10.71
N LYS A 57 -2.32 2.80 11.55
CA LYS A 57 -2.07 3.01 12.99
C LYS A 57 -1.62 1.73 13.70
N ASN A 58 -2.28 0.61 13.41
CA ASN A 58 -1.95 -0.67 14.02
C ASN A 58 -0.58 -1.18 13.56
N THR A 59 -0.23 -0.93 12.30
CA THR A 59 1.09 -1.26 11.75
C THR A 59 2.18 -0.41 12.41
N ASP A 60 1.95 0.89 12.57
CA ASP A 60 2.91 1.80 13.22
C ASP A 60 3.15 1.41 14.68
N LEU A 61 2.10 1.03 15.42
CA LEU A 61 2.20 0.53 16.79
C LEU A 61 2.90 -0.84 16.86
N ALA A 62 2.72 -1.71 15.87
CA ALA A 62 3.47 -2.97 15.79
C ALA A 62 4.98 -2.72 15.55
N ASN A 63 5.31 -1.79 14.65
CA ASN A 63 6.70 -1.40 14.37
C ASN A 63 7.36 -0.75 15.58
N GLU A 64 6.64 0.08 16.34
CA GLU A 64 7.14 0.64 17.60
C GLU A 64 7.53 -0.46 18.59
N ARG A 65 6.67 -1.47 18.76
CA ARG A 65 6.96 -2.61 19.65
C ARG A 65 8.16 -3.42 19.16
N ALA A 66 8.26 -3.65 17.85
CA ALA A 66 9.38 -4.35 17.24
C ALA A 66 10.70 -3.58 17.45
N ALA A 67 10.68 -2.26 17.30
CA ALA A 67 11.84 -1.40 17.57
C ALA A 67 12.30 -1.49 19.03
N LYS A 68 11.39 -1.49 20.01
CA LYS A 68 11.76 -1.69 21.43
C LYS A 68 12.40 -3.05 21.65
N ALA A 69 11.83 -4.10 21.08
CA ALA A 69 12.36 -5.45 21.23
C ALA A 69 13.77 -5.58 20.63
N ALA A 70 13.97 -5.04 19.42
CA ALA A 70 15.27 -5.00 18.75
C ALA A 70 16.29 -4.21 19.57
N ALA A 71 15.91 -3.03 20.08
CA ALA A 71 16.76 -2.21 20.95
C ALA A 71 17.20 -2.90 22.23
N ILE A 72 16.27 -3.60 22.91
CA ILE A 72 16.61 -4.36 24.11
C ILE A 72 17.60 -5.49 23.76
N SER A 73 17.36 -6.20 22.67
CA SER A 73 18.25 -7.29 22.24
C SER A 73 19.64 -6.80 21.83
N ASP A 74 19.72 -5.61 21.23
CA ASP A 74 20.98 -4.96 20.84
C ASP A 74 21.74 -4.45 22.06
N TYR A 75 21.04 -3.88 23.06
CA TYR A 75 21.64 -3.51 24.33
C TYR A 75 22.24 -4.71 25.07
N MET A 76 21.54 -5.85 25.08
CA MET A 76 22.05 -7.06 25.74
C MET A 76 23.26 -7.68 25.03
N GLN A 77 23.44 -7.42 23.73
CA GLN A 77 24.56 -7.93 22.93
C GLN A 77 25.72 -6.94 22.81
N SER A 78 25.50 -5.67 23.12
CA SER A 78 26.52 -4.63 23.00
C SER A 78 27.23 -4.41 24.32
N ASP A 79 28.56 -4.43 24.29
CA ASP A 79 29.42 -4.09 25.44
C ASP A 79 29.54 -2.56 25.65
N GLN A 80 28.56 -1.78 25.19
CA GLN A 80 28.62 -0.32 25.19
C GLN A 80 28.26 0.23 26.57
N GLU A 81 29.24 0.80 27.27
CA GLU A 81 29.06 1.42 28.59
C GLU A 81 28.45 2.82 28.55
N SER A 82 28.41 3.44 27.36
CA SER A 82 27.86 4.78 27.15
C SER A 82 26.52 4.73 26.42
N GLY A 83 25.64 5.67 26.73
CA GLY A 83 24.36 5.79 26.03
C GLY A 83 24.56 6.07 24.53
N TYR A 84 23.84 5.33 23.70
CA TYR A 84 23.92 5.45 22.24
C TYR A 84 22.52 5.52 21.64
N TYR A 85 22.46 6.05 20.41
CA TYR A 85 21.23 6.10 19.63
C TYR A 85 21.43 5.36 18.31
N LYS A 86 20.43 4.56 17.93
CA LYS A 86 20.39 3.83 16.66
C LYS A 86 19.05 4.05 15.98
N PHE A 87 19.02 3.89 14.66
CA PHE A 87 17.78 3.86 13.90
C PHE A 87 17.28 2.42 13.78
N TYR A 88 15.97 2.22 13.91
CA TYR A 88 15.35 0.93 13.62
C TYR A 88 14.91 0.86 12.16
N ASP A 89 15.39 -0.15 11.44
CA ASP A 89 14.90 -0.53 10.11
C ASP A 89 13.95 -1.73 10.27
N ALA A 90 12.67 -1.58 9.93
CA ALA A 90 11.72 -2.68 10.03
C ALA A 90 11.58 -3.51 8.73
N ASP A 91 12.27 -3.15 7.65
CA ASP A 91 12.41 -4.05 6.50
C ASP A 91 13.40 -5.18 6.86
N SER A 92 14.53 -4.83 7.47
CA SER A 92 15.53 -5.80 7.93
C SER A 92 15.29 -6.29 9.36
N GLY A 93 14.55 -5.53 10.17
CA GLY A 93 14.36 -5.80 11.60
C GLY A 93 15.61 -5.53 12.43
N THR A 94 16.53 -4.69 11.95
CA THR A 94 17.84 -4.45 12.57
C THR A 94 18.00 -3.02 13.07
N MET A 95 18.92 -2.85 14.03
CA MET A 95 19.33 -1.55 14.56
C MET A 95 20.54 -1.04 13.79
N ILE A 96 20.42 0.13 13.16
CA ILE A 96 21.45 0.74 12.31
C ILE A 96 22.10 1.90 13.05
N ASP A 97 23.43 1.92 13.10
CA ASP A 97 24.18 3.04 13.67
C ASP A 97 24.33 4.17 12.63
N PRO A 98 23.82 5.38 12.91
CA PRO A 98 23.87 6.50 11.98
C PRO A 98 25.28 6.97 11.62
N ASN A 99 26.29 6.62 12.42
CA ASN A 99 27.67 7.03 12.20
C ASN A 99 28.47 6.00 11.40
N THR A 100 27.96 4.78 11.23
CA THR A 100 28.68 3.66 10.63
C THR A 100 28.05 3.21 9.31
N GLU A 101 26.74 3.38 9.15
CA GLU A 101 26.01 2.90 7.98
C GLU A 101 25.14 4.00 7.36
N SER A 102 24.99 3.95 6.03
CA SER A 102 24.22 4.96 5.29
C SER A 102 22.75 4.95 5.70
N THR A 103 22.29 6.05 6.28
CA THR A 103 20.90 6.27 6.70
C THR A 103 19.94 6.49 5.53
N SER A 104 20.45 6.62 4.30
CA SER A 104 19.71 6.97 3.09
C SER A 104 18.75 5.89 2.56
N GLY A 105 18.71 4.70 3.19
CA GLY A 105 17.82 3.59 2.80
C GLY A 105 16.82 3.16 3.88
N ILE A 106 16.92 3.71 5.10
CA ILE A 106 16.09 3.29 6.24
C ILE A 106 14.67 3.78 6.00
N LYS A 107 13.72 2.87 5.80
CA LYS A 107 12.30 3.24 5.68
C LYS A 107 11.80 3.72 7.04
N GLY A 108 11.27 4.93 7.06
CA GLY A 108 10.59 5.48 8.21
C GLY A 108 9.21 4.85 8.37
N TYR A 109 8.72 4.81 9.60
CA TYR A 109 7.36 4.38 9.95
C TYR A 109 6.58 5.59 10.47
N ASN A 110 5.25 5.48 10.53
CA ASN A 110 4.24 6.55 10.63
C ASN A 110 3.54 6.86 9.29
N GLN A 111 2.84 5.87 8.74
CA GLN A 111 2.01 6.07 7.54
C GLN A 111 0.75 6.92 7.80
N THR A 112 0.47 7.27 9.05
CA THR A 112 -0.70 8.05 9.44
C THR A 112 -0.61 9.55 9.21
N GLU A 113 0.60 10.14 9.12
CA GLU A 113 0.76 11.54 8.75
C GLU A 113 1.04 11.64 7.24
N LYS A 114 0.00 11.94 6.45
CA LYS A 114 0.21 12.52 5.12
C LYS A 114 0.79 13.94 5.30
N GLN A 115 2.10 14.06 5.42
CA GLN A 115 2.79 15.32 5.12
C GLN A 115 3.37 15.25 3.70
N GLY A 116 3.07 16.30 2.94
CA GLY A 116 3.25 16.34 1.51
C GLY A 116 4.71 16.32 1.04
N SER A 117 4.85 15.96 -0.24
CA SER A 117 5.93 16.36 -1.15
C SER A 117 7.34 16.31 -0.57
N GLY A 118 7.84 15.10 -0.35
CA GLY A 118 9.22 14.83 0.02
C GLY A 118 9.25 13.65 0.95
N ILE A 119 10.03 12.63 0.62
CA ILE A 119 10.28 11.52 1.53
C ILE A 119 11.07 12.10 2.70
N ASN A 120 10.43 12.46 3.80
CA ASN A 120 11.16 12.73 5.03
C ASN A 120 10.74 11.63 6.00
N ASN A 121 11.29 10.43 5.76
CA ASN A 121 11.12 9.24 6.59
C ASN A 121 11.25 9.63 8.07
N HIS A 122 10.20 9.39 8.87
CA HIS A 122 10.35 9.41 10.32
C HIS A 122 10.99 8.08 10.70
N ALA A 123 12.30 8.04 10.88
CA ALA A 123 12.94 6.86 11.44
C ALA A 123 12.66 6.79 12.95
N ILE A 124 12.42 5.59 13.46
CA ILE A 124 12.35 5.37 14.90
C ILE A 124 13.80 5.43 15.40
N THR A 125 14.16 6.51 16.07
CA THR A 125 15.40 6.59 16.82
C THR A 125 15.19 5.94 18.16
N VAL A 126 16.04 4.99 18.48
CA VAL A 126 16.07 4.35 19.78
C VAL A 126 17.29 4.87 20.52
N THR A 127 17.04 5.55 21.63
CA THR A 127 18.08 5.96 22.56
C THR A 127 18.10 5.00 23.73
N ILE A 128 19.26 4.43 23.99
CA ILE A 128 19.46 3.55 25.13
C ILE A 128 20.37 4.27 26.11
N THR A 129 19.85 4.57 27.29
CA THR A 129 20.62 5.22 28.36
C THR A 129 20.91 4.20 29.46
N PRO A 130 22.18 3.82 29.67
CA PRO A 130 22.54 2.91 30.76
C PRO A 130 22.25 3.58 32.11
N SER A 131 21.69 2.83 33.05
CA SER A 131 21.52 3.29 34.42
C SER A 131 22.84 3.10 35.17
N SER A 132 23.41 4.20 35.67
CA SER A 132 24.66 4.20 36.45
C SER A 132 24.47 3.35 37.71
N GLY A 133 24.99 2.11 37.72
CA GLY A 133 24.94 1.22 38.88
C GLY A 133 24.36 -0.18 38.64
N GLY A 134 24.37 -0.69 37.40
CA GLY A 134 23.88 -2.06 37.11
C GLY A 134 22.35 -2.19 37.12
N GLY A 135 21.64 -1.06 37.07
CA GLY A 135 20.19 -1.01 36.94
C GLY A 135 19.72 -1.28 35.50
N LYS A 136 18.40 -1.48 35.33
CA LYS A 136 17.77 -1.65 34.01
C LYS A 136 18.07 -0.42 33.14
N ALA A 137 18.51 -0.62 31.90
CA ALA A 137 18.66 0.47 30.94
C ALA A 137 17.30 1.05 30.54
N ASN A 138 17.26 2.35 30.28
CA ASN A 138 16.07 3.01 29.74
C ASN A 138 16.14 2.97 28.22
N VAL A 139 15.05 2.50 27.60
CA VAL A 139 14.87 2.51 26.14
C VAL A 139 13.81 3.53 25.81
N GLU A 140 14.22 4.62 25.20
CA GLU A 140 13.34 5.70 24.78
C GLU A 140 13.25 5.71 23.25
N LEU A 141 12.03 5.85 22.74
CA LEU A 141 11.78 5.95 21.31
C LEU A 141 11.44 7.39 20.95
N TYR A 142 12.11 7.91 19.95
CA TYR A 142 11.85 9.23 19.38
C TYR A 142 11.62 9.12 17.88
N TRP A 143 10.68 9.93 17.39
CA TRP A 143 10.49 10.11 15.96
C TRP A 143 11.46 11.19 15.49
N HIS A 144 12.39 10.83 14.61
CA HIS A 144 13.31 11.78 14.01
C HIS A 144 13.06 11.90 12.50
N LEU A 145 12.99 13.14 12.02
CA LEU A 145 12.94 13.42 10.60
C LEU A 145 14.32 13.11 10.00
N LEU A 146 14.39 12.15 9.08
CA LEU A 146 15.57 12.01 8.24
C LEU A 146 15.63 13.25 7.32
N LYS A 147 16.68 14.05 7.47
CA LYS A 147 17.00 15.19 6.61
C LYS A 147 17.80 14.77 5.40
#